data_AF-A0A9D6FUE8-F1
#
_entry.id   AF-A0A9D6FUE8-F1
#
_cell.length_a   1.000
_cell.length_b   1.000
_cell.length_c   1.000
_cell.angle_alpha   90.00
_cell.angle_beta   90.00
_cell.angle_gamma   90.00
#
_symmetry.space_group_name_H-M   'P 1'
#
loop_
_entity.id
_entity.type
_entity.pdbx_description
1 polymer ?
#
loop_
_entity_poly.entity_id
_entity_poly.type
_entity_poly.pdbx_seq_one_letter_code
_entity_poly.pdbx_strand_id
1 'polypeptide(L)' 'MRRVKSRDREARAMAQRRANARARARNRPMPYPNPWDTWDPTKVPQDATPEQIHRSYLEFRKLCPPPPRKVYTI' A
#
# COMPACT_ATOMS: atom_id res chain seq x y z
N MET A 1 3.97 5.36 -25.18
CA MET A 1 4.87 4.21 -24.96
C MET A 1 4.80 3.76 -23.51
N ARG A 2 4.28 2.55 -23.23
CA ARG A 2 4.22 1.98 -21.87
C ARG A 2 5.66 1.61 -21.47
N ARG A 3 6.23 2.30 -20.47
CA ARG A 3 7.62 2.05 -20.03
C ARG A 3 7.66 0.72 -19.26
N VAL A 4 7.88 -0.37 -19.98
CA VAL A 4 8.08 -1.70 -19.38
C VAL A 4 9.32 -1.63 -18.50
N LYS A 5 9.22 -2.05 -17.24
CA LYS A 5 10.38 -2.11 -16.34
C LYS A 5 11.40 -3.06 -16.96
N SER A 6 12.66 -2.62 -17.07
CA SER A 6 13.72 -3.52 -17.52
C SER A 6 13.83 -4.72 -16.58
N ARG A 7 14.23 -5.88 -17.10
CA ARG A 7 14.42 -7.11 -16.33
C ARG A 7 15.30 -6.87 -15.08
N ASP A 8 16.34 -6.05 -15.20
CA ASP A 8 17.23 -5.72 -14.08
C ASP A 8 16.55 -4.90 -12.99
N ARG A 9 15.61 -4.01 -13.35
CA ARG A 9 14.82 -3.24 -12.36
C ARG A 9 13.85 -4.15 -11.63
N GLU A 10 13.26 -5.10 -12.34
CA GLU A 10 12.38 -6.10 -11.75
C GLU A 10 13.15 -7.03 -10.80
N ALA A 11 14.29 -7.56 -11.23
CA ALA A 11 15.16 -8.40 -10.41
C ALA A 11 15.60 -7.69 -9.12
N ARG A 12 16.03 -6.43 -9.21
CA ARG A 12 16.38 -5.61 -8.04
C ARG A 12 15.18 -5.40 -7.10
N ALA A 13 14.01 -5.07 -7.64
CA ALA A 13 12.80 -4.89 -6.82
C ALA A 13 12.39 -6.19 -6.10
N MET A 14 12.52 -7.34 -6.76
CA MET A 14 12.24 -8.64 -6.16
C MET A 14 13.25 -9.00 -5.07
N ALA A 15 14.55 -8.71 -5.27
CA ALA A 15 15.58 -8.88 -4.25
C ALA A 15 15.30 -8.03 -3.00
N GLN A 16 14.94 -6.75 -3.17
CA GLN A 16 14.56 -5.85 -2.08
C GLN A 16 13.34 -6.38 -1.31
N ARG A 17 12.29 -6.82 -2.02
CA ARG A 17 11.09 -7.43 -1.40
C ARG A 17 11.44 -8.65 -0.56
N ARG A 18 12.29 -9.55 -1.08
CA ARG A 18 12.74 -10.75 -0.35
C ARG A 18 13.55 -10.37 0.90
N ALA A 19 14.40 -9.36 0.83
CA ALA A 19 15.16 -8.88 1.98
C ALA A 19 14.26 -8.31 3.08
N ASN A 20 13.25 -7.51 2.72
CA ASN A 20 12.27 -7.00 3.68
C ASN A 20 11.43 -8.12 4.30
N ALA A 21 10.99 -9.10 3.52
CA ALA A 21 10.23 -10.24 4.04
C ALA A 21 11.04 -11.03 5.08
N ARG A 22 12.35 -11.24 4.84
CA ARG A 22 13.25 -11.88 5.80
C ARG A 22 13.45 -11.03 7.07
N ALA A 23 13.57 -9.72 6.94
CA ALA A 23 13.68 -8.82 8.09
C ALA A 23 12.41 -8.86 8.94
N ARG A 24 11.24 -8.79 8.31
CA ARG A 24 9.92 -8.89 8.97
C ARG A 24 9.74 -10.21 9.71
N ALA A 25 10.07 -11.34 9.08
CA ALA A 25 9.99 -12.66 9.72
C ALA A 25 10.89 -12.79 10.97
N ARG A 26 11.96 -11.99 11.06
CA ARG A 26 12.88 -11.93 12.19
C ARG A 26 12.56 -10.79 13.17
N ASN A 27 11.43 -10.10 12.99
CA ASN A 27 11.07 -8.89 13.74
C ASN A 27 12.20 -7.83 13.76
N ARG A 28 12.91 -7.67 12.64
CA ARG A 28 13.96 -6.65 12.46
C ARG A 28 13.46 -5.51 11.56
N PRO A 29 14.02 -4.29 11.69
CA PRO A 29 13.74 -3.19 10.78
C PRO A 29 13.95 -3.58 9.31
N MET A 30 13.05 -3.13 8.43
CA MET A 30 13.16 -3.40 7.00
C MET A 30 14.32 -2.60 6.39
N PRO A 31 15.27 -3.23 5.66
CA PRO A 31 16.40 -2.53 5.05
C PRO A 31 16.02 -1.66 3.85
N TYR A 32 14.91 -1.96 3.17
CA TYR A 32 14.43 -1.21 2.01
C TYR A 32 12.97 -0.80 2.20
N PRO A 33 12.63 0.01 3.21
CA PRO A 33 11.24 0.38 3.47
C PRO A 33 10.67 1.12 2.25
N ASN A 34 9.41 0.84 1.91
CA ASN A 34 8.74 1.61 0.88
C ASN A 34 8.44 3.00 1.45
N PRO A 35 8.99 4.10 0.88
CA PRO A 35 8.86 5.43 1.45
C PRO A 35 7.40 5.91 1.51
N TRP A 36 6.50 5.33 0.71
CA TRP A 36 5.09 5.66 0.71
C TRP A 36 4.31 4.99 1.85
N ASP A 37 4.86 3.98 2.51
CA ASP A 37 4.14 3.25 3.56
C ASP A 37 3.81 4.16 4.76
N THR A 38 4.63 5.19 5.01
CA THR A 38 4.37 6.18 6.08
C THR A 38 3.32 7.21 5.72
N TRP A 39 3.04 7.39 4.42
CA TRP A 39 2.14 8.42 3.91
C TRP A 39 0.80 7.87 3.44
N ASP A 40 0.69 6.55 3.31
CA ASP A 40 -0.51 5.88 2.87
C ASP A 40 -1.38 5.53 4.10
N PRO A 41 -2.42 6.34 4.41
CA PRO A 41 -3.29 6.09 5.55
C PRO A 41 -4.09 4.78 5.41
N THR A 42 -4.05 4.15 4.22
CA THR A 42 -4.77 2.91 3.93
C THR A 42 -4.03 1.66 4.38
N LYS A 43 -2.73 1.77 4.69
CA LYS A 43 -1.92 0.66 5.18
C LYS A 43 -2.16 0.40 6.66
N VAL A 44 -3.25 -0.31 6.92
CA VAL A 44 -3.54 -0.85 8.25
C VAL A 44 -2.73 -2.12 8.52
N PRO A 45 -2.28 -2.36 9.77
CA PRO A 45 -1.70 -3.64 10.18
C PRO A 45 -2.63 -4.82 9.90
N GLN A 46 -2.07 -6.04 9.78
CA GLN A 46 -2.87 -7.24 9.51
C GLN A 46 -3.80 -7.62 10.69
N ASP A 47 -3.42 -7.20 11.89
CA ASP A 47 -4.14 -7.38 13.15
C ASP A 47 -4.97 -6.14 13.53
N ALA A 48 -5.22 -5.24 12.58
CA ALA A 48 -5.98 -4.03 12.83
C ALA A 48 -7.44 -4.33 13.22
N THR A 49 -7.97 -3.57 14.19
CA THR A 49 -9.36 -3.68 14.61
C THR A 49 -10.31 -3.14 13.53
N PRO A 50 -11.60 -3.54 13.53
CA PRO A 50 -12.59 -2.99 12.62
C PRO A 50 -12.66 -1.45 12.63
N GLU A 51 -12.49 -0.83 13.80
CA GLU A 51 -12.48 0.62 13.96
C GLU A 51 -11.26 1.27 13.29
N GLN A 52 -10.08 0.64 13.38
CA GLN A 52 -8.87 1.12 12.71
C GLN A 52 -9.00 1.01 11.19
N ILE A 53 -9.57 -0.09 10.69
CA ILE A 53 -9.88 -0.27 9.28
C ILE A 53 -10.87 0.81 8.81
N HIS A 54 -11.93 1.06 9.58
CA HIS A 54 -12.92 2.08 9.26
C HIS A 54 -12.30 3.49 9.20
N ARG A 55 -11.46 3.86 10.18
CA ARG A 55 -10.75 5.16 10.18
C ARG A 55 -9.84 5.31 8.95
N SER A 56 -9.08 4.27 8.63
CA SER A 56 -8.23 4.23 7.42
C SER A 56 -9.04 4.50 6.14
N TYR A 57 -10.22 3.89 6.03
CA TYR A 57 -11.13 4.13 4.90
C TYR A 57 -11.65 5.57 4.85
N LEU A 58 -11.97 6.18 5.99
CA LEU A 58 -12.40 7.58 6.04
C LEU A 58 -11.29 8.53 5.60
N GLU A 59 -10.05 8.30 6.03
CA GLU A 59 -8.89 9.10 5.56
C GLU A 59 -8.64 8.92 4.07
N PHE A 60 -8.75 7.69 3.55
CA PHE A 60 -8.67 7.43 2.12
C PHE A 60 -9.70 8.23 1.33
N ARG A 61 -10.96 8.28 1.80
CA ARG A 61 -12.03 9.03 1.12
C ARG A 61 -11.78 10.54 1.04
N LYS A 62 -10.98 11.11 1.95
CA LYS A 62 -10.58 12.53 1.85
C LYS A 62 -9.60 12.75 0.69
N LEU A 63 -8.72 11.77 0.43
CA LEU A 63 -7.75 11.83 -0.66
C LEU A 63 -8.38 11.47 -2.01
N CYS A 64 -9.28 10.49 -2.01
CA CYS A 64 -9.95 9.97 -3.21
C CYS A 64 -11.46 9.90 -2.95
N PRO A 65 -12.19 11.03 -3.11
CA PRO A 65 -13.63 11.04 -2.91
C PRO A 65 -14.32 10.16 -3.96
N PRO A 66 -15.36 9.40 -3.58
CA PRO A 66 -16.11 8.62 -4.54
C PRO A 66 -16.72 9.55 -5.60
N PRO A 67 -16.84 9.10 -6.86
CA PRO A 67 -17.52 9.88 -7.87
C PRO A 67 -18.97 10.14 -7.42
N PRO A 68 -19.56 11.28 -7.82
CA PRO A 68 -20.97 11.54 -7.53
C PRO A 68 -21.82 10.39 -8.06
N ARG A 69 -22.71 9.86 -7.23
CA ARG A 69 -23.62 8.79 -7.64
C ARG A 69 -24.48 9.31 -8.80
N LYS A 70 -24.43 8.63 -9.95
CA LYS A 70 -25.42 8.86 -11.01
C LYS A 70 -26.76 8.32 -10.53
N VAL A 71 -27.73 9.22 -10.33
CA VAL A 71 -29.11 8.84 -10.08
C VAL A 71 -29.69 8.43 -11.43
N TYR A 72 -29.90 7.14 -11.62
CA TYR A 72 -30.69 6.65 -12.75
C TYR A 72 -32.15 6.72 -12.31
N THR A 73 -32.87 7.74 -12.80
CA THR A 73 -34.32 7.77 -12.72
C THR A 73 -34.87 6.65 -13.58
N ILE A 74 -35.68 5.78 -12.98
CA ILE A 74 -36.40 4.67 -13.66
C ILE A 74 -37.61 5.26 -14.38
#